data_AF-A0A7C4UMH6-F1
#
_entry.id   AF-A0A7C4UMH6-F1
#
_cell.length_a   1.000
_cell.length_b   1.000
_cell.length_c   1.000
_cell.angle_alpha   90.00
_cell.angle_beta   90.00
_cell.angle_gamma   90.00
#
_symmetry.space_group_name_H-M   'P 1'
#
loop_
_entity.id
_entity.type
_entity.pdbx_description
1 polymer ?
#
loop_
_entity_poly.entity_id
_entity_poly.type
_entity_poly.pdbx_seq_one_letter_code
_entity_poly.pdbx_strand_id
1 'polypeptide(L)'
;MEKYNRCLNGLLSINIELTSRCNKACWMCGRRRVEKEMPERAIAYGDMDFELLKEIEKQLPYGIVVQFHKDGEALLYPRFGDAARLFEGRIRNIVTNGKLLVEKADEIIDNLETISVSIVENDPEAEEQLEIIKKFLEIKGNRKPATSLRFVGDIDESKYASLGLLIVRRQLHSPFGSFAYKKKPPTIPEIGICMDFLSHPTISREGDFSICVRFDPEKLGVIGNVKEQTIYQLWNSEIRKQWLQYHIEGRRDKIPLCSKCE
;
A
#
# COMPACT_ATOMS: atom_id res chain seq x y z
N MET A 1 -15.90 -7.74 34.85
CA MET A 1 -15.40 -6.57 34.08
C MET A 1 -14.66 -7.07 32.83
N GLU A 2 -15.35 -7.82 31.96
CA GLU A 2 -14.69 -8.60 30.91
C GLU A 2 -15.55 -8.61 29.62
N LYS A 3 -16.12 -7.44 29.33
CA LYS A 3 -16.83 -7.14 28.08
C LYS A 3 -16.20 -5.91 27.43
N TYR A 4 -14.88 -5.80 27.53
CA TYR A 4 -14.13 -4.83 26.74
C TYR A 4 -14.33 -5.20 25.29
N ASN A 5 -15.10 -4.38 24.57
CA ASN A 5 -15.29 -4.43 23.14
C ASN A 5 -13.97 -4.80 22.47
N ARG A 6 -13.96 -5.91 21.72
CA ARG A 6 -12.85 -6.21 20.80
C ARG A 6 -12.78 -5.06 19.80
N CYS A 7 -11.93 -4.09 20.06
CA CYS A 7 -11.83 -2.86 19.30
C CYS A 7 -10.46 -2.77 18.60
N LEU A 8 -10.50 -2.25 17.37
CA LEU A 8 -9.31 -1.96 16.56
C LEU A 8 -9.00 -0.47 16.69
N ASN A 9 -8.87 0.02 17.93
CA ASN A 9 -8.68 1.43 18.20
C ASN A 9 -7.44 1.97 17.45
N GLY A 10 -7.61 3.12 16.80
CA GLY A 10 -6.57 3.77 16.01
C GLY A 10 -6.25 3.13 14.67
N LEU A 11 -6.85 1.98 14.32
CA LEU A 11 -6.70 1.39 13.00
C LEU A 11 -7.51 2.21 11.99
N LEU A 12 -6.82 2.95 11.12
CA LEU A 12 -7.45 3.82 10.11
C LEU A 12 -7.45 3.18 8.72
N SER A 13 -6.44 2.38 8.44
CA SER A 13 -6.28 1.72 7.15
C SER A 13 -5.66 0.34 7.32
N ILE A 14 -5.95 -0.56 6.39
CA ILE A 14 -5.19 -1.79 6.22
C ILE A 14 -4.78 -1.94 4.76
N ASN A 15 -3.51 -2.26 4.57
CA ASN A 15 -2.97 -2.58 3.25
C ASN A 15 -3.04 -4.10 3.04
N ILE A 16 -3.48 -4.53 1.86
CA ILE A 16 -3.61 -5.94 1.51
C ILE A 16 -2.88 -6.19 0.19
N GLU A 17 -1.88 -7.06 0.21
CA GLU A 17 -1.19 -7.51 -1.00
C GLU A 17 -2.00 -8.60 -1.70
N LEU A 18 -2.79 -8.23 -2.71
CA LEU A 18 -3.55 -9.20 -3.50
C LEU A 18 -2.64 -10.09 -4.36
N THR A 19 -1.58 -9.52 -4.90
CA THR A 19 -0.60 -10.22 -5.72
C THR A 19 0.76 -9.59 -5.55
N SER A 20 1.80 -10.41 -5.59
CA SER A 20 3.19 -9.96 -5.62
C SER A 20 3.69 -9.76 -7.06
N ARG A 21 2.88 -10.05 -8.09
CA ARG A 21 3.23 -9.82 -9.49
C ARG A 21 3.17 -8.34 -9.83
N CYS A 22 4.02 -7.89 -10.75
CA CYS A 22 3.97 -6.54 -11.33
C CYS A 22 4.44 -6.58 -12.79
N ASN A 23 3.78 -5.82 -13.66
CA ASN A 23 4.05 -5.73 -15.11
C ASN A 23 4.89 -4.49 -15.50
N LYS A 24 5.45 -3.80 -14.51
CA LYS A 24 6.32 -2.64 -14.70
C LYS A 24 7.67 -2.83 -14.00
N ALA A 25 8.73 -2.30 -14.60
CA ALA A 25 10.11 -2.41 -14.14
C ALA A 25 10.69 -1.05 -13.71
N CYS A 26 10.03 -0.38 -12.75
CA CYS A 26 10.47 0.94 -12.29
C CYS A 26 11.90 0.91 -11.75
N TRP A 27 12.76 1.81 -12.22
CA TRP A 27 14.18 1.86 -11.86
C TRP A 27 14.43 2.09 -10.35
N MET A 28 13.50 2.74 -9.66
CA MET A 28 13.59 3.04 -8.22
C MET A 28 13.02 1.94 -7.32
N CYS A 29 12.40 0.90 -7.88
CA CYS A 29 11.63 -0.06 -7.10
C CYS A 29 12.54 -0.99 -6.28
N GLY A 30 12.37 -0.97 -4.96
CA GLY A 30 13.08 -1.83 -4.00
C GLY A 30 13.02 -3.31 -4.32
N ARG A 31 11.81 -3.78 -4.63
CA ARG A 31 11.57 -5.15 -5.04
C ARG A 31 12.36 -5.54 -6.29
N ARG A 32 12.32 -4.71 -7.34
CA ARG A 32 13.06 -4.98 -8.60
C ARG A 32 14.56 -5.03 -8.37
N ARG A 33 15.06 -4.20 -7.46
CA ARG A 33 16.46 -4.23 -7.04
C ARG A 33 16.81 -5.54 -6.34
N VAL A 34 16.01 -5.98 -5.37
CA VAL A 34 16.22 -7.28 -4.68
C VAL A 34 16.17 -8.45 -5.66
N GLU A 35 15.19 -8.48 -6.58
CA GLU A 35 15.09 -9.53 -7.61
C GLU A 35 16.34 -9.61 -8.51
N LYS A 36 16.96 -8.46 -8.80
CA LYS A 36 18.16 -8.36 -9.63
C LYS A 36 19.45 -8.66 -8.86
N GLU A 37 19.59 -8.14 -7.65
CA GLU A 37 20.83 -8.18 -6.87
C GLU A 37 20.92 -9.39 -5.92
N MET A 38 19.78 -9.96 -5.53
CA MET A 38 19.68 -11.06 -4.56
C MET A 38 18.63 -12.08 -5.03
N PRO A 39 18.82 -12.75 -6.18
CA PRO A 39 17.83 -13.64 -6.78
C PRO A 39 17.42 -14.81 -5.86
N GLU A 40 18.30 -15.26 -4.97
CA GLU A 40 18.00 -16.25 -3.92
C GLU A 40 17.02 -15.75 -2.86
N ARG A 41 16.88 -14.43 -2.72
CA ARG A 41 15.88 -13.76 -1.87
C ARG A 41 14.69 -13.24 -2.67
N ALA A 42 14.69 -13.41 -4.00
CA ALA A 42 13.58 -13.00 -4.84
C ALA A 42 12.32 -13.78 -4.43
N ILE A 43 11.27 -13.03 -4.10
CA ILE A 43 9.98 -13.58 -3.68
C ILE A 43 9.44 -14.46 -4.82
N ALA A 44 9.08 -15.70 -4.52
CA ALA A 44 8.27 -16.52 -5.43
C ALA A 44 6.96 -15.77 -5.71
N TYR A 45 6.75 -15.34 -6.95
CA TYR A 45 5.53 -14.63 -7.32
C TYR A 45 4.29 -15.44 -6.99
N GLY A 46 3.23 -14.75 -6.61
CA GLY A 46 1.92 -15.36 -6.56
C GLY A 46 0.85 -14.44 -5.99
N ASP A 47 -0.27 -15.05 -5.72
CA ASP A 47 -1.53 -14.39 -5.44
C ASP A 47 -2.01 -14.75 -4.03
N MET A 48 -2.75 -13.85 -3.40
CA MET A 48 -3.45 -14.13 -2.15
C MET A 48 -4.59 -15.12 -2.43
N ASP A 49 -4.70 -16.13 -1.58
CA ASP A 49 -5.84 -17.04 -1.62
C ASP A 49 -7.15 -16.28 -1.37
N PHE A 50 -8.17 -16.54 -2.19
CA PHE A 50 -9.42 -15.78 -2.12
C PHE A 50 -10.24 -16.10 -0.86
N GLU A 51 -10.16 -17.33 -0.33
CA GLU A 51 -10.84 -17.66 0.93
C GLU A 51 -10.15 -16.98 2.11
N LEU A 52 -8.82 -16.88 2.09
CA LEU A 52 -8.10 -16.05 3.07
C LEU A 52 -8.56 -14.58 3.02
N LEU A 53 -8.77 -14.03 1.83
CA LEU A 53 -9.27 -12.65 1.68
C LEU A 53 -10.66 -12.48 2.32
N LYS A 54 -11.57 -13.47 2.18
CA LYS A 54 -12.87 -13.48 2.86
C LYS A 54 -12.72 -13.53 4.38
N GLU A 55 -11.79 -14.33 4.90
CA GLU A 55 -11.53 -14.36 6.35
C GLU A 55 -10.96 -13.05 6.89
N ILE A 56 -10.17 -12.34 6.08
CA ILE A 56 -9.69 -10.98 6.41
C ILE A 56 -10.86 -10.00 6.45
N GLU A 57 -11.73 -9.99 5.44
CA GLU A 57 -12.85 -9.04 5.37
C GLU A 57 -13.77 -9.10 6.58
N LYS A 58 -14.13 -10.30 7.04
CA LYS A 58 -15.00 -10.52 8.20
C LYS A 58 -14.50 -9.84 9.49
N GLN A 59 -13.20 -9.55 9.56
CA GLN A 59 -12.55 -8.98 10.74
C GLN A 59 -12.40 -7.45 10.69
N LEU A 60 -12.69 -6.82 9.55
CA LEU A 60 -12.48 -5.40 9.36
C LEU A 60 -13.76 -4.58 9.58
N PRO A 61 -13.68 -3.43 10.27
CA PRO A 61 -14.83 -2.58 10.51
C PRO A 61 -15.30 -1.90 9.21
N TYR A 62 -16.57 -1.47 9.20
CA TYR A 62 -17.08 -0.58 8.16
C TYR A 62 -16.37 0.79 8.21
N GLY A 63 -16.26 1.45 7.06
CA GLY A 63 -15.69 2.80 6.95
C GLY A 63 -14.16 2.93 7.04
N ILE A 64 -13.44 1.86 7.40
CA ILE A 64 -11.97 1.83 7.33
C ILE A 64 -11.48 1.96 5.87
N VAL A 65 -10.25 2.43 5.68
CA VAL A 65 -9.59 2.39 4.36
C VAL A 65 -9.00 1.00 4.11
N VAL A 66 -9.46 0.32 3.07
CA VAL A 66 -8.84 -0.91 2.56
C VAL A 66 -8.05 -0.55 1.31
N GLN A 67 -6.72 -0.66 1.40
CA GLN A 67 -5.82 -0.32 0.31
C GLN A 67 -5.20 -1.58 -0.28
N PHE A 68 -5.49 -1.89 -1.55
CA PHE A 68 -4.83 -3.02 -2.23
C PHE A 68 -3.47 -2.57 -2.75
N HIS A 69 -2.46 -2.64 -1.87
CA HIS A 69 -1.11 -2.16 -2.14
C HIS A 69 -0.09 -2.86 -1.23
N LYS A 70 1.07 -3.21 -1.81
CA LYS A 70 2.31 -3.53 -1.11
C LYS A 70 3.46 -3.54 -2.14
N ASP A 71 3.87 -4.72 -2.61
CA ASP A 71 5.03 -4.90 -3.49
C ASP A 71 4.67 -5.39 -4.90
N GLY A 72 3.39 -5.47 -5.24
CA GLY A 72 2.90 -5.85 -6.57
C GLY A 72 1.98 -4.82 -7.21
N GLU A 73 1.38 -5.18 -8.35
CA GLU A 73 0.34 -4.43 -9.05
C GLU A 73 -1.00 -5.12 -8.82
N ALA A 74 -1.89 -4.51 -8.02
CA ALA A 74 -3.16 -5.10 -7.62
C ALA A 74 -4.04 -5.52 -8.80
N LEU A 75 -3.98 -4.78 -9.93
CA LEU A 75 -4.75 -5.07 -11.13
C LEU A 75 -4.33 -6.35 -11.88
N LEU A 76 -3.19 -6.96 -11.50
CA LEU A 76 -2.79 -8.29 -11.98
C LEU A 76 -3.41 -9.44 -11.18
N TYR A 77 -4.13 -9.16 -10.09
CA TYR A 77 -4.83 -10.20 -9.35
C TYR A 77 -5.97 -10.76 -10.22
N PRO A 78 -6.08 -12.09 -10.44
CA PRO A 78 -7.02 -12.63 -11.43
C PRO A 78 -8.49 -12.35 -11.11
N ARG A 79 -8.81 -12.11 -9.83
CA ARG A 79 -10.14 -11.83 -9.33
C ARG A 79 -10.24 -10.44 -8.72
N PHE A 80 -9.54 -9.45 -9.29
CA PHE A 80 -9.46 -8.10 -8.73
C PHE A 80 -10.85 -7.50 -8.45
N GLY A 81 -11.77 -7.58 -9.41
CA GLY A 81 -13.12 -7.07 -9.25
C GLY A 81 -13.88 -7.73 -8.09
N ASP A 82 -13.77 -9.04 -7.91
CA ASP A 82 -14.37 -9.76 -6.79
C ASP A 82 -13.73 -9.38 -5.46
N ALA A 83 -12.39 -9.26 -5.43
CA ALA A 83 -11.64 -8.86 -4.26
C ALA A 83 -12.03 -7.45 -3.79
N ALA A 84 -12.18 -6.49 -4.71
CA ALA A 84 -12.65 -5.15 -4.38
C ALA A 84 -14.11 -5.13 -3.90
N ARG A 85 -15.00 -5.92 -4.53
CA ARG A 85 -16.41 -6.02 -4.10
C ARG A 85 -16.57 -6.56 -2.68
N LEU A 86 -15.71 -7.50 -2.28
CA LEU A 86 -15.75 -8.12 -0.96
C LEU A 86 -15.74 -7.08 0.17
N PHE A 87 -15.01 -5.97 0.01
CA PHE A 87 -14.90 -4.91 1.02
C PHE A 87 -15.90 -3.76 0.80
N GLU A 88 -17.09 -4.04 0.25
CA GLU A 88 -18.16 -3.05 0.17
C GLU A 88 -18.49 -2.46 1.57
N GLY A 89 -18.82 -1.17 1.61
CA GLY A 89 -19.01 -0.40 2.85
C GLY A 89 -17.71 0.07 3.52
N ARG A 90 -16.54 -0.24 2.95
CA ARG A 90 -15.24 0.35 3.31
C ARG A 90 -14.81 1.35 2.24
N ILE A 91 -13.77 2.13 2.52
CA ILE A 91 -13.15 3.02 1.54
C ILE A 91 -12.08 2.21 0.80
N ARG A 92 -12.42 1.71 -0.39
CA ARG A 92 -11.53 0.88 -1.20
C ARG A 92 -10.64 1.76 -2.06
N ASN A 93 -9.34 1.52 -1.98
CA ASN A 93 -8.33 2.25 -2.72
C ASN A 93 -7.31 1.29 -3.34
N ILE A 94 -6.77 1.68 -4.50
CA ILE A 94 -5.54 1.10 -5.02
C ILE A 94 -4.51 2.18 -5.33
N VAL A 95 -3.24 1.80 -5.21
CA VAL A 95 -2.12 2.52 -5.82
C VAL A 95 -1.62 1.66 -6.97
N THR A 96 -1.73 2.17 -8.20
CA THR A 96 -1.44 1.41 -9.42
C THR A 96 -0.35 2.08 -10.25
N ASN A 97 0.36 1.30 -11.05
CA ASN A 97 1.25 1.79 -12.10
C ASN A 97 0.49 2.27 -13.35
N GLY A 98 -0.83 2.10 -13.41
CA GLY A 98 -1.67 2.68 -14.46
C GLY A 98 -1.76 1.88 -15.76
N LYS A 99 -0.88 0.90 -16.02
CA LYS A 99 -0.82 0.19 -17.32
C LYS A 99 -2.11 -0.58 -17.65
N LEU A 100 -2.84 -1.04 -16.63
CA LEU A 100 -4.03 -1.87 -16.79
C LEU A 100 -5.34 -1.09 -16.60
N LEU A 101 -5.31 0.25 -16.47
CA LEU A 101 -6.52 1.03 -16.16
C LEU A 101 -7.64 0.83 -17.19
N VAL A 102 -7.30 0.85 -18.48
CA VAL A 102 -8.27 0.68 -19.56
C VAL A 102 -8.73 -0.77 -19.67
N GLU A 103 -7.80 -1.73 -19.61
CA GLU A 103 -8.12 -3.16 -19.69
C GLU A 103 -9.02 -3.62 -18.53
N LYS A 104 -8.79 -3.09 -17.34
CA LYS A 104 -9.49 -3.44 -16.11
C LYS A 104 -10.59 -2.44 -15.74
N ALA A 105 -11.01 -1.58 -16.66
CA ALA A 105 -11.98 -0.51 -16.39
C ALA A 105 -13.27 -1.04 -15.75
N ASP A 106 -13.81 -2.17 -16.25
CA ASP A 106 -15.03 -2.80 -15.72
C ASP A 106 -14.88 -3.37 -14.30
N GLU A 107 -13.66 -3.72 -13.89
CA GLU A 107 -13.37 -4.20 -12.54
C GLU A 107 -13.09 -3.04 -11.55
N ILE A 108 -12.75 -1.86 -12.07
CA ILE A 108 -12.36 -0.66 -11.31
C ILE A 108 -13.54 0.29 -11.08
N ILE A 109 -14.26 0.64 -12.15
CA ILE A 109 -15.27 1.70 -12.16
C ILE A 109 -16.44 1.29 -11.25
N ASP A 110 -16.85 2.20 -10.37
CA ASP A 110 -17.85 2.00 -9.31
C ASP A 110 -17.53 0.91 -8.27
N ASN A 111 -16.41 0.21 -8.41
CA ASN A 111 -15.98 -0.82 -7.48
C ASN A 111 -14.93 -0.32 -6.45
N LEU A 112 -14.38 0.86 -6.68
CA LEU A 112 -13.44 1.55 -5.79
C LEU A 112 -13.97 2.95 -5.44
N GLU A 113 -13.61 3.46 -4.27
CA GLU A 113 -13.89 4.85 -3.88
C GLU A 113 -12.85 5.80 -4.47
N THR A 114 -11.58 5.40 -4.41
CA THR A 114 -10.45 6.23 -4.85
C THR A 114 -9.38 5.40 -5.56
N ILE A 115 -8.62 6.02 -6.44
CA ILE A 115 -7.48 5.41 -7.13
C ILE A 115 -6.33 6.40 -7.22
N SER A 116 -5.12 5.93 -6.97
CA SER A 116 -3.92 6.74 -7.10
C SER A 116 -2.97 6.13 -8.13
N VAL A 117 -2.74 6.84 -9.25
CA VAL A 117 -1.85 6.38 -10.31
C VAL A 117 -0.44 6.91 -10.06
N SER A 118 0.55 6.01 -9.96
CA SER A 118 1.94 6.38 -9.68
C SER A 118 2.65 6.85 -10.94
N ILE A 119 3.12 8.10 -10.91
CA ILE A 119 3.92 8.74 -11.96
C ILE A 119 5.34 8.85 -11.44
N VAL A 120 6.29 8.20 -12.10
CA VAL A 120 7.67 8.07 -11.63
C VAL A 120 8.60 8.99 -12.42
N GLU A 121 9.53 9.65 -11.72
CA GLU A 121 10.58 10.47 -12.34
C GLU A 121 11.36 9.64 -13.37
N ASN A 122 11.57 10.21 -14.57
CA ASN A 122 12.31 9.56 -15.67
C ASN A 122 11.76 8.18 -16.08
N ASP A 123 10.45 7.98 -16.00
CA ASP A 123 9.80 6.76 -16.45
C ASP A 123 9.79 6.67 -17.99
N PRO A 124 10.43 5.66 -18.60
CA PRO A 124 10.47 5.52 -20.06
C PRO A 124 9.09 5.25 -20.69
N GLU A 125 8.11 4.82 -19.89
CA GLU A 125 6.75 4.53 -20.35
C GLU A 125 5.76 5.66 -19.98
N ALA A 126 6.25 6.84 -19.57
CA ALA A 126 5.39 7.93 -19.08
C ALA A 126 4.40 8.44 -20.13
N GLU A 127 4.79 8.53 -21.40
CA GLU A 127 3.92 9.01 -22.48
C GLU A 127 2.78 8.01 -22.76
N GLU A 128 3.09 6.72 -22.86
CA GLU A 128 2.09 5.66 -23.00
C GLU A 128 1.14 5.62 -21.79
N GLN A 129 1.70 5.73 -20.58
CA GLN A 129 0.92 5.78 -19.35
C GLN A 129 -0.06 6.97 -19.33
N LEU A 130 0.37 8.15 -19.78
CA LEU A 130 -0.48 9.34 -19.85
C LEU A 130 -1.66 9.14 -20.80
N GLU A 131 -1.46 8.50 -21.95
CA GLU A 131 -2.54 8.19 -22.89
C GLU A 131 -3.54 7.17 -22.31
N ILE A 132 -3.04 6.17 -21.59
CA ILE A 132 -3.89 5.21 -20.86
C ILE A 132 -4.73 5.92 -19.80
N ILE A 133 -4.14 6.86 -19.04
CA ILE A 133 -4.85 7.64 -18.03
C ILE A 133 -5.96 8.48 -18.67
N LYS A 134 -5.66 9.21 -19.76
CA LYS A 134 -6.67 10.02 -20.48
C LYS A 134 -7.85 9.16 -20.92
N LYS A 135 -7.57 8.03 -21.59
CA LYS A 135 -8.60 7.10 -22.06
C LYS A 135 -9.42 6.51 -20.91
N PHE A 136 -8.78 6.18 -19.79
CA PHE A 136 -9.50 5.69 -18.61
C PHE A 136 -10.44 6.78 -18.03
N LEU A 137 -10.00 8.04 -17.97
CA LEU A 137 -10.84 9.15 -17.51
C LEU A 137 -12.04 9.39 -18.44
N GLU A 138 -11.86 9.24 -19.76
CA GLU A 138 -12.96 9.29 -20.73
C GLU A 138 -13.98 8.18 -20.50
N ILE A 139 -13.53 6.93 -20.34
CA ILE A 139 -14.39 5.77 -20.08
C ILE A 139 -15.15 5.93 -18.75
N LYS A 140 -14.46 6.34 -17.69
CA LYS A 140 -15.04 6.52 -16.35
C LYS A 140 -16.00 7.70 -16.30
N GLY A 141 -15.69 8.79 -17.01
CA GLY A 141 -16.35 10.08 -16.83
C GLY A 141 -16.40 10.49 -15.35
N ASN A 142 -17.59 10.88 -14.89
CA ASN A 142 -17.82 11.31 -13.50
C ASN A 142 -18.08 10.17 -12.51
N ARG A 143 -18.10 8.91 -12.97
CA ARG A 143 -18.31 7.74 -12.10
C ARG A 143 -17.14 7.54 -11.15
N LYS A 144 -17.30 6.73 -10.11
CA LYS A 144 -16.18 6.38 -9.22
C LYS A 144 -15.15 5.52 -9.97
N PRO A 145 -13.89 5.44 -9.50
CA PRO A 145 -13.30 6.12 -8.35
C PRO A 145 -12.90 7.58 -8.59
N ALA A 146 -12.68 8.35 -7.51
CA ALA A 146 -11.94 9.61 -7.61
C ALA A 146 -10.46 9.31 -7.91
N THR A 147 -9.90 9.95 -8.94
CA THR A 147 -8.55 9.66 -9.44
C THR A 147 -7.56 10.73 -8.99
N SER A 148 -6.44 10.30 -8.41
CA SER A 148 -5.29 11.17 -8.10
C SER A 148 -4.03 10.70 -8.82
N LEU A 149 -3.10 11.62 -9.06
CA LEU A 149 -1.78 11.34 -9.57
C LEU A 149 -0.77 11.38 -8.42
N ARG A 150 -0.07 10.27 -8.19
CA ARG A 150 0.99 10.16 -7.19
C ARG A 150 2.34 10.35 -7.84
N PHE A 151 2.87 11.55 -7.71
CA PHE A 151 4.17 11.93 -8.28
C PHE A 151 5.28 11.42 -7.36
N VAL A 152 6.19 10.61 -7.90
CA VAL A 152 7.30 10.02 -7.16
C VAL A 152 8.62 10.52 -7.74
N GLY A 153 9.21 11.50 -7.06
CA GLY A 153 10.37 12.26 -7.54
C GLY A 153 9.97 13.60 -8.14
N ASP A 154 10.83 14.12 -9.01
CA ASP A 154 10.65 15.39 -9.71
C ASP A 154 9.92 15.16 -11.03
N ILE A 155 8.67 15.61 -11.11
CA ILE A 155 7.82 15.43 -12.29
C ILE A 155 7.46 16.80 -12.84
N ASP A 156 7.54 16.95 -14.15
CA ASP A 156 6.99 18.10 -14.87
C ASP A 156 5.45 18.09 -14.81
N GLU A 157 4.90 18.85 -13.87
CA GLU A 157 3.45 18.97 -13.63
C GLU A 157 2.69 19.51 -14.84
N SER A 158 3.33 20.29 -15.72
CA SER A 158 2.68 20.91 -16.87
C SER A 158 2.08 19.86 -17.83
N LYS A 159 2.71 18.68 -17.91
CA LYS A 159 2.25 17.55 -18.74
C LYS A 159 0.91 16.96 -18.28
N TYR A 160 0.57 17.14 -17.00
CA TYR A 160 -0.60 16.54 -16.36
C TYR A 160 -1.65 17.57 -15.95
N ALA A 161 -1.33 18.87 -16.03
CA ALA A 161 -2.20 19.96 -15.58
C ALA A 161 -3.59 19.94 -16.23
N SER A 162 -3.67 19.59 -17.52
CA SER A 162 -4.93 19.51 -18.27
C SER A 162 -5.89 18.43 -17.76
N LEU A 163 -5.40 17.45 -16.98
CA LEU A 163 -6.24 16.40 -16.41
C LEU A 163 -7.06 16.89 -15.21
N GLY A 164 -6.68 18.01 -14.58
CA GLY A 164 -7.41 18.58 -13.44
C GLY A 164 -7.48 17.67 -12.21
N LEU A 165 -6.55 16.73 -12.05
CA LEU A 165 -6.56 15.72 -10.98
C LEU A 165 -5.81 16.20 -9.72
N LEU A 166 -6.18 15.64 -8.57
CA LEU A 166 -5.42 15.81 -7.32
C LEU A 166 -4.00 15.25 -7.48
N ILE A 167 -2.99 16.05 -7.10
CA ILE A 167 -1.58 15.65 -7.13
C ILE A 167 -1.10 15.32 -5.71
N VAL A 168 -0.71 14.06 -5.51
CA VAL A 168 -0.08 13.54 -4.29
C VAL A 168 1.43 13.46 -4.53
N ARG A 169 2.24 14.23 -3.78
CA ARG A 169 3.69 14.25 -3.97
C ARG A 169 4.40 13.31 -3.01
N ARG A 170 5.35 12.53 -3.54
CA ARG A 170 6.23 11.64 -2.79
C ARG A 170 7.68 11.89 -3.19
N GLN A 171 8.54 11.97 -2.17
CA GLN A 171 9.97 12.08 -2.37
C GLN A 171 10.57 10.73 -2.71
N LEU A 172 11.54 10.72 -3.63
CA LEU A 172 12.36 9.54 -3.88
C LEU A 172 13.28 9.28 -2.68
N HIS A 173 13.40 8.00 -2.36
CA HIS A 173 14.25 7.48 -1.31
C HIS A 173 14.94 6.20 -1.80
N SER A 174 15.79 5.63 -0.95
CA SER A 174 16.46 4.35 -1.22
C SER A 174 15.45 3.27 -1.63
N PRO A 175 15.75 2.44 -2.64
CA PRO A 175 14.92 1.28 -2.97
C PRO A 175 14.78 0.31 -1.79
N PHE A 176 15.77 0.22 -0.90
CA PHE A 176 15.76 -0.72 0.23
C PHE A 176 14.98 -0.25 1.46
N GLY A 177 14.32 0.92 1.41
CA GLY A 177 13.52 1.40 2.53
C GLY A 177 13.39 2.92 2.56
N SER A 178 12.75 3.43 3.61
CA SER A 178 12.45 4.85 3.75
C SER A 178 13.63 5.61 4.37
N PHE A 179 14.74 5.67 3.66
CA PHE A 179 15.97 6.39 4.05
C PHE A 179 16.69 6.93 2.81
N ALA A 180 17.66 7.83 3.03
CA ALA A 180 18.40 8.54 1.98
C ALA A 180 17.48 9.27 0.99
N TYR A 181 16.56 10.10 1.52
CA TYR A 181 15.65 10.90 0.70
C TYR A 181 16.42 11.94 -0.14
N LYS A 182 16.15 12.01 -1.45
CA LYS A 182 16.95 12.84 -2.39
C LYS A 182 16.93 14.35 -2.09
N LYS A 183 15.79 14.89 -1.63
CA LYS A 183 15.57 16.35 -1.54
C LYS A 183 15.33 16.85 -0.12
N LYS A 184 14.40 16.21 0.60
CA LYS A 184 13.97 16.60 1.95
C LYS A 184 13.60 15.36 2.75
N PRO A 185 13.82 15.35 4.08
CA PRO A 185 13.32 14.30 4.94
C PRO A 185 11.78 14.22 4.85
N PRO A 186 11.19 13.06 5.18
CA PRO A 186 9.75 12.91 5.20
C PRO A 186 9.14 13.85 6.24
N THR A 187 7.86 14.20 6.04
CA THR A 187 7.11 14.97 7.04
C THR A 187 6.99 14.16 8.32
N ILE A 188 7.53 14.71 9.41
CA ILE A 188 7.40 14.14 10.75
C ILE A 188 6.12 14.72 11.37
N PRO A 189 5.16 13.87 11.80
CA PRO A 189 3.96 14.34 12.49
C PRO A 189 4.31 15.11 13.77
N GLU A 190 3.49 16.08 14.16
CA GLU A 190 3.69 16.92 15.35
C GLU A 190 3.76 16.11 16.64
N ILE A 191 3.08 14.94 16.66
CA ILE A 191 3.12 13.99 17.78
C ILE A 191 4.44 13.20 17.86
N GLY A 192 5.34 13.33 16.88
CA GLY A 192 6.65 12.66 16.85
C GLY A 192 6.60 11.14 16.58
N ILE A 193 5.42 10.57 16.32
CA ILE A 193 5.22 9.13 16.09
C ILE A 193 4.84 8.89 14.62
N CYS A 194 5.42 7.83 14.02
CA CYS A 194 5.15 7.44 12.65
C CYS A 194 3.67 7.05 12.44
N MET A 195 3.01 7.71 11.48
CA MET A 195 1.61 7.42 11.13
C MET A 195 1.41 6.03 10.52
N ASP A 196 2.41 5.50 9.81
CA ASP A 196 2.30 4.16 9.22
C ASP A 196 2.20 3.12 10.35
N PHE A 197 3.06 3.22 11.37
CA PHE A 197 3.02 2.36 12.56
C PHE A 197 1.71 2.48 13.35
N LEU A 198 1.22 3.71 13.54
CA LEU A 198 0.04 3.96 14.36
C LEU A 198 -1.23 3.37 13.76
N SER A 199 -1.37 3.40 12.43
CA SER A 199 -2.69 3.23 11.81
C SER A 199 -2.74 2.53 10.45
N HIS A 200 -1.61 2.12 9.86
CA HIS A 200 -1.55 1.55 8.50
C HIS A 200 -0.73 0.23 8.42
N PRO A 201 -1.15 -0.85 9.12
CA PRO A 201 -0.54 -2.16 8.95
C PRO A 201 -0.79 -2.73 7.55
N THR A 202 -0.08 -3.83 7.27
CA THR A 202 -0.17 -4.54 6.00
C THR A 202 -0.30 -6.04 6.20
N ILE A 203 -1.11 -6.68 5.36
CA ILE A 203 -1.20 -8.13 5.24
C ILE A 203 -0.60 -8.55 3.89
N SER A 204 0.44 -9.39 3.91
CA SER A 204 1.03 -9.96 2.69
C SER A 204 0.10 -11.00 2.06
N ARG A 205 0.36 -11.40 0.81
CA ARG A 205 -0.42 -12.46 0.13
C ARG A 205 -0.41 -13.81 0.88
N GLU A 206 0.62 -14.06 1.69
CA GLU A 206 0.78 -15.26 2.53
C GLU A 206 0.07 -15.14 3.89
N GLY A 207 -0.47 -13.98 4.23
CA GLY A 207 -1.14 -13.68 5.49
C GLY A 207 -0.25 -13.03 6.55
N ASP A 208 1.00 -12.68 6.23
CA ASP A 208 1.90 -12.06 7.21
C ASP A 208 1.39 -10.66 7.58
N PHE A 209 1.16 -10.42 8.87
CA PHE A 209 0.70 -9.14 9.39
C PHE A 209 1.91 -8.32 9.85
N SER A 210 2.17 -7.23 9.14
CA SER A 210 3.24 -6.27 9.43
C SER A 210 2.67 -4.96 9.97
N ILE A 211 3.39 -4.34 10.90
CA ILE A 211 3.07 -3.01 11.46
C ILE A 211 3.19 -1.86 10.44
N CYS A 212 3.70 -2.13 9.24
CA CYS A 212 4.07 -1.09 8.27
C CYS A 212 4.00 -1.60 6.83
N VAL A 213 3.61 -0.73 5.90
CA VAL A 213 3.53 -1.02 4.45
C VAL A 213 4.84 -0.84 3.69
N ARG A 214 5.88 -0.33 4.34
CA ARG A 214 7.17 -0.13 3.67
C ARG A 214 7.77 -1.45 3.24
N PHE A 215 8.51 -1.41 2.13
CA PHE A 215 9.23 -2.57 1.62
C PHE A 215 10.19 -3.09 2.69
N ASP A 216 9.94 -4.33 3.11
CA ASP A 216 10.64 -5.00 4.21
C ASP A 216 10.95 -6.44 3.80
N PRO A 217 11.99 -6.66 2.98
CA PRO A 217 12.35 -7.98 2.47
C PRO A 217 12.84 -8.92 3.59
N GLU A 218 13.28 -8.36 4.72
CA GLU A 218 13.76 -9.10 5.89
C GLU A 218 12.63 -9.46 6.87
N LYS A 219 11.39 -9.01 6.59
CA LYS A 219 10.20 -9.21 7.44
C LYS A 219 10.38 -8.73 8.88
N LEU A 220 11.20 -7.70 9.10
CA LEU A 220 11.50 -7.14 10.42
C LEU A 220 10.29 -6.50 11.12
N GLY A 221 9.27 -6.09 10.36
CA GLY A 221 8.03 -5.52 10.87
C GLY A 221 6.89 -6.52 11.04
N VAL A 222 7.08 -7.78 10.68
CA VAL A 222 6.05 -8.82 10.80
C VAL A 222 5.91 -9.23 12.27
N ILE A 223 4.68 -9.20 12.77
CA ILE A 223 4.36 -9.51 14.18
C ILE A 223 3.50 -10.77 14.34
N GLY A 224 3.12 -11.41 13.24
CA GLY A 224 2.38 -12.68 13.22
C GLY A 224 1.70 -12.92 11.87
N ASN A 225 0.81 -13.91 11.80
CA ASN A 225 0.11 -14.29 10.57
C ASN A 225 -1.41 -14.43 10.81
N VAL A 226 -2.21 -13.89 9.88
CA VAL A 226 -3.68 -13.88 10.00
C VAL A 226 -4.34 -15.24 9.84
N LYS A 227 -3.60 -16.27 9.41
CA LYS A 227 -4.06 -17.67 9.38
C LYS A 227 -4.05 -18.31 10.76
N GLU A 228 -3.28 -17.76 11.70
CA GLU A 228 -3.08 -18.31 13.04
C GLU A 228 -3.74 -17.46 14.12
N GLN A 229 -3.78 -16.14 13.90
CA GLN A 229 -4.29 -15.16 14.86
C GLN A 229 -5.25 -14.18 14.17
N THR A 230 -6.27 -13.74 14.89
CA THR A 230 -7.17 -12.69 14.38
C THR A 230 -6.45 -11.35 14.26
N ILE A 231 -6.91 -10.49 13.35
CA ILE A 231 -6.43 -9.10 13.19
C ILE A 231 -6.54 -8.36 14.53
N TYR A 232 -7.58 -8.62 15.31
CA TYR A 232 -7.72 -8.07 16.66
C TYR A 232 -6.60 -8.50 17.60
N GLN A 233 -6.23 -9.78 17.63
CA GLN A 233 -5.13 -10.29 18.45
C GLN A 233 -3.78 -9.71 18.00
N LEU A 234 -3.55 -9.61 16.69
CA LEU A 234 -2.30 -9.07 16.13
C LEU A 234 -2.18 -7.56 16.41
N TRP A 235 -3.24 -6.79 16.18
CA TRP A 235 -3.28 -5.34 16.43
C TRP A 235 -3.11 -4.97 17.91
N ASN A 236 -3.61 -5.82 18.80
CA ASN A 236 -3.52 -5.65 20.25
C ASN A 236 -2.46 -6.55 20.90
N SER A 237 -1.51 -7.08 20.11
CA SER A 237 -0.46 -7.96 20.59
C SER A 237 0.52 -7.23 21.52
N GLU A 238 1.14 -7.98 22.43
CA GLU A 238 2.13 -7.43 23.36
C GLU A 238 3.35 -6.85 22.64
N ILE A 239 3.78 -7.48 21.53
CA ILE A 239 4.88 -6.96 20.70
C ILE A 239 4.53 -5.57 20.11
N ARG A 240 3.33 -5.38 19.56
CA ARG A 240 2.93 -4.07 19.02
C ARG A 240 2.78 -3.03 20.13
N LYS A 241 2.21 -3.40 21.29
CA LYS A 241 2.10 -2.49 22.45
C LYS A 241 3.47 -2.04 22.95
N GLN A 242 4.42 -2.97 23.04
CA GLN A 242 5.80 -2.66 23.43
C GLN A 242 6.47 -1.72 22.42
N TRP A 243 6.30 -1.97 21.11
CA TRP A 243 6.85 -1.10 20.08
C TRP A 243 6.19 0.28 20.06
N LEU A 244 4.89 0.37 20.37
CA LEU A 244 4.22 1.66 20.57
C LEU A 244 4.81 2.42 21.75
N GLN A 245 5.10 1.73 22.85
CA GLN A 245 5.77 2.33 24.01
C GLN A 245 7.15 2.87 23.64
N TYR A 246 7.94 2.13 22.85
CA TYR A 246 9.20 2.64 22.32
C TYR A 246 9.02 3.89 21.45
N HIS A 247 7.98 3.96 20.63
CA HIS A 247 7.67 5.19 19.88
C HIS A 247 7.34 6.37 20.80
N ILE A 248 6.53 6.15 21.84
CA ILE A 248 6.15 7.19 22.83
C ILE A 248 7.39 7.73 23.56
N GLU A 249 8.35 6.86 23.88
CA GLU A 249 9.59 7.22 24.57
C GLU A 249 10.66 7.83 23.64
N GLY A 250 10.37 7.99 22.34
CA GLY A 250 11.37 8.42 21.35
C GLY A 250 12.44 7.37 21.05
N ARG A 251 12.21 6.11 21.46
CA ARG A 251 13.11 4.96 21.35
C ARG A 251 12.84 4.07 20.13
N ARG A 252 12.48 4.66 18.99
CA ARG A 252 12.24 3.91 17.73
C ARG A 252 13.47 3.11 17.27
N ASP A 253 14.67 3.45 17.77
CA ASP A 253 15.92 2.69 17.60
C ASP A 253 15.81 1.24 18.10
N LYS A 254 14.88 0.94 19.01
CA LYS A 254 14.65 -0.40 19.55
C LYS A 254 13.82 -1.32 18.66
N ILE A 255 13.16 -0.77 17.64
CA ILE A 255 12.32 -1.56 16.75
C ILE A 255 13.16 -1.90 15.51
N PRO A 256 13.35 -3.20 15.17
CA PRO A 256 14.25 -3.61 14.11
C PRO A 256 13.99 -2.91 12.77
N LEU A 257 12.72 -2.82 12.35
CA LEU A 257 12.35 -2.14 11.11
C LEU A 257 12.48 -0.62 11.20
N CYS A 258 12.06 0.00 12.32
CA CYS A 258 11.99 1.45 12.44
C CYS A 258 13.33 2.13 12.71
N SER A 259 14.32 1.38 13.24
CA SER A 259 15.67 1.86 13.53
C SER A 259 16.47 2.26 12.30
N LYS A 260 16.11 1.73 11.13
CA LYS A 260 16.73 2.01 9.83
C LYS A 260 15.97 3.05 8.99
N CYS A 261 14.84 3.56 9.48
CA CYS A 261 13.93 4.44 8.75
C CYS A 261 14.16 5.89 9.20
N GLU A 262 14.18 6.83 8.26
CA GLU A 262 14.22 8.28 8.52
C GLU A 262 12.82 8.78 8.93
#